data_AF-A0A938F4F5-F1
#
_entry.id   AF-A0A938F4F5-F1
#
_cell.length_a   1.000
_cell.length_b   1.000
_cell.length_c   1.000
_cell.angle_alpha   90.00
_cell.angle_beta   90.00
_cell.angle_gamma   90.00
#
_symmetry.space_group_name_H-M   'P 1'
#
loop_
_entity.id
_entity.type
_entity.pdbx_description
1 polymer ?
#
loop_
_entity_poly.entity_id
_entity_poly.type
_entity_poly.pdbx_seq_one_letter_code
_entity_poly.pdbx_strand_id
1 'polypeptide(L)'
;MADTGSLAEIRIRRRGLQDAEDAVSFVRRLAQGRLDLAHDEQRRRADGGDRPSGTLAERLAEVFGQQHGGGSARPPRETNVPADHPLMQQLDELCEHYQFASLETLDDRSLDALVDGLGMFERECSRQRHELFEEIDALTAELVRRVREGGAGSVVSGE
;
A
#
# COMPACT_ATOMS: atom_id res chain seq x y z
N MET A 1 11.95 -21.54 -17.07
CA MET A 1 12.90 -20.75 -17.87
C MET A 1 13.48 -19.69 -16.96
N ALA A 2 14.71 -19.88 -16.47
CA ALA A 2 15.37 -18.92 -15.60
C ALA A 2 15.74 -17.68 -16.42
N ASP A 3 15.11 -16.55 -16.09
CA ASP A 3 15.32 -15.26 -16.75
C ASP A 3 16.79 -14.84 -16.56
N THR A 4 17.56 -14.93 -17.66
CA THR A 4 19.03 -14.80 -17.65
C THR A 4 19.43 -13.36 -17.94
N GLY A 5 18.86 -12.40 -17.21
CA GLY A 5 19.26 -10.99 -17.34
C GLY A 5 20.58 -10.70 -16.62
N SER A 6 21.43 -9.79 -17.11
CA SER A 6 22.64 -9.29 -16.44
C SER A 6 22.38 -8.84 -14.99
N LEU A 7 23.41 -8.80 -14.13
CA LEU A 7 23.31 -8.26 -12.77
C LEU A 7 22.72 -6.83 -12.75
N ALA A 8 23.04 -6.03 -13.78
CA ALA A 8 22.47 -4.71 -13.96
C ALA A 8 20.96 -4.76 -14.23
N GLU A 9 20.50 -5.68 -15.09
CA GLU A 9 19.08 -5.84 -15.44
C GLU A 9 18.26 -6.32 -14.24
N ILE A 10 18.78 -7.25 -13.43
CA ILE A 10 18.11 -7.68 -12.20
C ILE A 10 17.97 -6.51 -11.20
N ARG A 11 18.99 -5.66 -11.09
CA ARG A 11 18.92 -4.47 -10.23
C ARG A 11 17.88 -3.46 -10.73
N ILE A 12 17.79 -3.26 -12.04
CA ILE A 12 16.79 -2.38 -12.67
C ILE A 12 15.38 -2.93 -12.42
N ARG A 13 15.15 -4.21 -12.72
CA ARG A 13 13.86 -4.87 -12.50
C ARG A 13 13.43 -4.81 -11.04
N ARG A 14 14.34 -5.13 -10.11
CA ARG A 14 14.06 -5.07 -8.66
C ARG A 14 13.70 -3.65 -8.23
N ARG A 15 14.36 -2.62 -8.77
CA ARG A 15 14.03 -1.22 -8.46
C ARG A 15 12.61 -0.88 -8.94
N GLY A 16 12.27 -1.21 -10.19
CA GLY A 16 10.93 -0.99 -10.71
C GLY A 16 9.83 -1.68 -9.88
N LEU A 17 10.07 -2.91 -9.43
CA LEU A 17 9.14 -3.60 -8.53
C LEU A 17 9.04 -2.93 -7.15
N GLN A 18 10.14 -2.41 -6.61
CA GLN A 18 10.12 -1.65 -5.36
C GLN A 18 9.31 -0.36 -5.49
N ASP A 19 9.48 0.36 -6.60
CA ASP A 19 8.73 1.59 -6.86
C ASP A 19 7.21 1.28 -7.00
N ALA A 20 6.86 0.16 -7.65
CA ALA A 20 5.48 -0.32 -7.72
C ALA A 20 4.92 -0.74 -6.34
N GLU A 21 5.72 -1.42 -5.52
CA GLU A 21 5.33 -1.82 -4.17
C GLU A 21 5.09 -0.61 -3.27
N ASP A 22 5.97 0.38 -3.33
CA ASP A 22 5.84 1.64 -2.60
C ASP A 22 4.51 2.33 -2.95
N ALA A 23 4.14 2.34 -4.24
CA ALA A 23 2.86 2.87 -4.71
C ALA A 23 1.66 2.08 -4.14
N VAL A 24 1.67 0.75 -4.25
CA VAL A 24 0.58 -0.10 -3.71
C VAL A 24 0.48 0.07 -2.18
N SER A 25 1.60 0.10 -1.47
CA SER A 25 1.63 0.27 -0.01
C SER A 25 1.14 1.63 0.46
N PHE A 26 1.36 2.68 -0.33
CA PHE A 26 0.79 3.99 -0.06
C PHE A 26 -0.72 4.00 -0.23
N VAL A 27 -1.23 3.56 -1.38
CA VAL A 27 -2.68 3.56 -1.65
C VAL A 27 -3.43 2.62 -0.70
N ARG A 28 -2.85 1.46 -0.36
CA ARG A 28 -3.41 0.57 0.66
C ARG A 28 -3.60 1.29 1.99
N ARG A 29 -2.59 2.04 2.46
CA ARG A 29 -2.69 2.80 3.72
C ARG A 29 -3.77 3.87 3.64
N LEU A 30 -3.91 4.54 2.51
CA LEU A 30 -5.00 5.50 2.30
C LEU A 30 -6.39 4.83 2.40
N ALA A 31 -6.54 3.65 1.80
CA ALA A 31 -7.78 2.87 1.88
C ALA A 31 -8.07 2.42 3.32
N GLN A 32 -7.05 1.94 4.05
CA GLN A 32 -7.15 1.56 5.47
C GLN A 32 -7.65 2.73 6.33
N GLY A 33 -7.03 3.91 6.21
CA GLY A 33 -7.43 5.07 7.00
C GLY A 33 -8.86 5.55 6.73
N ARG A 34 -9.31 5.46 5.46
CA ARG A 34 -10.71 5.78 5.10
C ARG A 34 -11.69 4.72 5.61
N LEU A 35 -11.30 3.44 5.57
CA LEU A 35 -12.09 2.33 6.10
C LEU A 35 -12.24 2.43 7.62
N ASP A 36 -11.18 2.81 8.33
CA ASP A 36 -11.23 3.02 9.79
C ASP A 36 -12.26 4.11 10.16
N LEU A 37 -12.29 5.23 9.44
CA LEU A 37 -13.29 6.27 9.65
C LEU A 37 -14.72 5.81 9.34
N ALA A 38 -14.91 5.00 8.30
CA ALA A 38 -16.22 4.45 7.97
C ALA A 38 -16.69 3.47 9.06
N HIS A 39 -15.81 2.64 9.61
CA HIS A 39 -16.11 1.80 10.76
C HIS A 39 -16.38 2.61 12.04
N ASP A 40 -15.66 3.70 12.27
CA ASP A 40 -15.94 4.62 13.38
C ASP A 40 -17.33 5.22 13.28
N GLU A 41 -17.74 5.63 12.07
CA GLU A 41 -19.10 6.10 11.81
C GLU A 41 -20.16 5.02 12.12
N GLN A 42 -19.95 3.78 11.67
CA GLN A 42 -20.86 2.66 11.98
C GLN A 42 -20.98 2.43 13.49
N ARG A 43 -19.85 2.39 14.21
CA ARG A 43 -19.82 2.25 15.68
C ARG A 43 -20.58 3.38 16.36
N ARG A 44 -20.32 4.63 15.95
CA ARG A 44 -21.00 5.81 16.48
C ARG A 44 -22.52 5.71 16.34
N ARG A 45 -23.01 5.26 15.18
CA ARG A 45 -24.46 5.07 14.95
C ARG A 45 -25.05 3.97 15.82
N ALA A 46 -24.35 2.85 15.96
CA ALA A 46 -24.78 1.73 16.79
C ALA A 46 -24.88 2.12 18.27
N ASP A 47 -23.95 2.94 18.76
CA ASP A 47 -23.91 3.40 20.15
C ASP A 47 -24.79 4.63 20.41
N GLY A 48 -25.42 5.20 19.39
CA GLY A 48 -26.20 6.44 19.49
C GLY A 48 -25.36 7.66 19.83
N GLY A 49 -24.07 7.65 19.48
CA GLY A 49 -23.12 8.70 19.80
C GLY A 49 -23.35 10.00 19.04
N ASP A 50 -22.97 11.12 19.66
CA ASP A 50 -23.01 12.45 19.05
C ASP A 50 -22.13 12.53 17.82
N ARG A 51 -22.44 13.50 16.93
CA ARG A 51 -21.62 13.76 15.75
C ARG A 51 -20.17 14.08 16.13
N PRO A 52 -19.20 13.67 15.30
CA PRO A 52 -17.78 13.79 15.59
C PRO A 52 -17.42 15.28 15.58
N SER A 53 -16.53 15.68 16.49
CA SER A 53 -15.96 17.02 16.45
C SER A 53 -14.92 17.11 15.34
N GLY A 54 -14.92 18.23 14.60
CA GLY A 54 -13.95 18.47 13.53
C GLY A 54 -14.39 17.96 12.16
N THR A 55 -13.70 18.42 11.14
CA THR A 55 -13.90 18.06 9.74
C THR A 55 -13.45 16.62 9.46
N LEU A 56 -13.95 16.04 8.37
CA LEU A 56 -13.46 14.74 7.89
C LEU A 56 -11.96 14.77 7.57
N ALA A 57 -11.45 15.90 7.08
CA ALA A 57 -10.03 16.08 6.77
C ALA A 57 -9.15 16.06 8.03
N GLU A 58 -9.58 16.71 9.12
CA GLU A 58 -8.87 16.68 10.41
C GLU A 58 -8.81 15.26 10.97
N ARG A 59 -9.92 14.53 10.95
CA ARG A 59 -9.95 13.14 11.40
C ARG A 59 -9.12 12.19 10.53
N LEU A 60 -9.10 12.39 9.22
CA LEU A 60 -8.17 11.68 8.33
C LEU A 60 -6.72 11.94 8.75
N ALA A 61 -6.36 13.20 8.99
CA ALA A 61 -5.01 13.56 9.44
C ALA A 61 -4.65 12.90 10.79
N GLU A 62 -5.60 12.81 11.72
CA GLU A 62 -5.42 12.11 13.00
C GLU A 62 -5.19 10.60 12.80
N VAL A 63 -6.02 9.94 11.98
CA VAL A 63 -5.87 8.51 11.67
C VAL A 63 -4.49 8.23 11.06
N PHE A 64 -4.04 9.05 10.10
CA PHE A 64 -2.70 8.90 9.54
C PHE A 64 -1.58 9.26 10.51
N GLY A 65 -1.81 10.19 11.44
CA GLY A 65 -0.84 10.56 12.48
C GLY A 65 -0.67 9.51 13.57
N GLN A 66 -1.70 8.70 13.85
CA GLN A 66 -1.66 7.61 14.83
C GLN A 66 -0.94 6.36 14.30
N GLN A 67 -1.00 6.13 12.98
CA GLN A 67 -0.40 4.96 12.34
C GLN A 67 1.14 5.11 12.22
N HIS A 68 1.84 4.87 13.33
CA HIS A 68 3.29 4.75 13.34
C HIS A 68 3.72 3.42 12.69
N GLY A 69 3.93 3.45 11.37
CA GLY A 69 4.85 2.58 10.63
C GLY A 69 4.93 1.10 11.06
N GLY A 70 3.79 0.44 11.25
CA GLY A 70 3.78 -0.99 11.54
C GLY A 70 4.07 -1.80 10.28
N GLY A 71 5.28 -2.35 10.17
CA GLY A 71 5.46 -3.59 9.38
C GLY A 71 6.58 -3.64 8.34
N SER A 72 7.55 -2.73 8.34
CA SER A 72 8.80 -3.02 7.60
C SER A 72 9.99 -2.57 8.42
N ALA A 73 10.91 -3.49 8.73
CA ALA A 73 12.25 -3.18 9.26
C ALA A 73 13.13 -2.43 8.22
N ARG A 74 12.52 -1.92 7.14
CA ARG A 74 13.16 -1.22 6.06
C ARG A 74 13.37 0.24 6.47
N PRO A 75 14.56 0.82 6.18
CA PRO A 75 14.77 2.24 6.38
C PRO A 75 13.68 3.06 5.68
N PRO A 76 13.26 4.20 6.26
CA PRO A 76 12.31 5.10 5.62
C PRO A 76 12.79 5.42 4.21
N ARG A 77 11.95 5.20 3.21
CA ARG A 77 12.18 5.63 1.84
C ARG A 77 11.21 6.74 1.53
N GLU A 78 11.68 7.76 0.84
CA GLU A 78 10.82 8.76 0.23
C GLU A 78 9.91 8.04 -0.78
N THR A 79 8.68 7.80 -0.36
CA THR A 79 7.64 7.20 -1.20
C THR A 79 7.06 8.32 -2.05
N ASN A 80 7.48 8.41 -3.31
CA ASN A 80 6.93 9.38 -4.25
C ASN A 80 5.95 8.66 -5.18
N VAL A 81 4.67 8.62 -4.80
CA VAL A 81 3.61 8.05 -5.64
C VAL A 81 3.05 9.16 -6.53
N PRO A 82 3.08 9.00 -7.87
CA PRO A 82 2.50 10.00 -8.77
C PRO A 82 1.01 10.19 -8.50
N ALA A 83 0.55 11.43 -8.45
CA ALA A 83 -0.87 11.77 -8.22
C ALA A 83 -1.83 11.09 -9.21
N ASP A 84 -1.38 10.81 -10.42
CA ASP A 84 -2.10 10.14 -11.50
C ASP A 84 -1.99 8.60 -11.44
N HIS A 85 -1.46 8.02 -10.37
CA HIS A 85 -1.34 6.57 -10.25
C HIS A 85 -2.72 5.87 -10.36
N PRO A 86 -2.88 4.81 -11.17
CA PRO A 86 -4.19 4.18 -11.41
C PRO A 86 -4.91 3.72 -10.14
N LEU A 87 -4.19 3.21 -9.14
CA LEU A 87 -4.79 2.83 -7.86
C LEU A 87 -5.30 4.03 -7.05
N MET A 88 -4.67 5.21 -7.16
CA MET A 88 -5.21 6.40 -6.51
C MET A 88 -6.50 6.83 -7.19
N GLN A 89 -6.53 6.86 -8.52
CA GLN A 89 -7.75 7.19 -9.28
C GLN A 89 -8.90 6.23 -8.92
N GLN A 90 -8.63 4.91 -8.87
CA GLN A 90 -9.65 3.93 -8.48
C GLN A 90 -10.17 4.12 -7.06
N LEU A 91 -9.29 4.47 -6.11
CA LEU A 91 -9.70 4.75 -4.74
C LEU A 91 -10.53 6.03 -4.66
N ASP A 92 -10.14 7.08 -5.38
CA ASP A 92 -10.88 8.33 -5.43
C ASP A 92 -12.25 8.15 -6.10
N GLU A 93 -12.33 7.43 -7.22
CA GLU A 93 -13.59 7.06 -7.88
C GLU A 93 -14.53 6.28 -6.94
N LEU A 94 -13.99 5.33 -6.17
CA LEU A 94 -14.75 4.59 -5.17
C LEU A 94 -15.29 5.53 -4.09
N CYS A 95 -14.44 6.41 -3.56
CA CYS A 95 -14.85 7.39 -2.56
C CYS A 95 -15.89 8.39 -3.09
N GLU A 96 -15.79 8.81 -4.34
CA GLU A 96 -16.77 9.67 -4.98
C GLU A 96 -18.11 8.95 -5.19
N HIS A 97 -18.07 7.71 -5.69
CA HIS A 97 -19.26 6.89 -5.95
C HIS A 97 -20.11 6.73 -4.68
N TYR A 98 -19.47 6.48 -3.54
CA TYR A 98 -20.13 6.32 -2.25
C TYR A 98 -20.21 7.62 -1.42
N GLN A 99 -19.88 8.76 -2.02
CA GLN A 99 -19.96 10.09 -1.39
C GLN A 99 -19.24 10.15 -0.02
N PHE A 100 -18.04 9.56 0.06
CA PHE A 100 -17.23 9.49 1.28
C PHE A 100 -17.05 10.86 1.96
N ALA A 101 -16.95 11.94 1.17
CA ALA A 101 -16.86 13.31 1.68
C ALA A 101 -18.05 13.74 2.56
N SER A 102 -19.18 13.05 2.46
CA SER A 102 -20.42 13.27 3.20
C SER A 102 -20.74 12.09 4.15
N LEU A 103 -19.71 11.40 4.65
CA LEU A 103 -19.79 10.20 5.51
C LEU A 103 -20.86 10.29 6.62
N GLU A 104 -20.93 11.42 7.31
CA GLU A 104 -21.84 11.63 8.44
C GLU A 104 -23.32 11.77 8.06
N THR A 105 -23.61 11.99 6.79
CA THR A 105 -24.97 12.16 6.27
C THR A 105 -25.41 11.02 5.35
N LEU A 106 -24.52 10.06 5.07
CA LEU A 106 -24.89 8.83 4.37
C LEU A 106 -25.98 8.09 5.14
N ASP A 107 -26.88 7.41 4.45
CA ASP A 107 -27.75 6.43 5.10
C ASP A 107 -26.97 5.15 5.45
N ASP A 108 -27.51 4.34 6.35
CA ASP A 108 -26.81 3.15 6.86
C ASP A 108 -26.45 2.15 5.75
N ARG A 109 -27.33 1.98 4.76
CA ARG A 109 -27.07 1.06 3.65
C ARG A 109 -25.93 1.55 2.77
N SER A 110 -25.88 2.85 2.49
CA SER A 110 -24.76 3.45 1.74
C SER A 110 -23.45 3.38 2.51
N LEU A 111 -23.49 3.54 3.84
CA LEU A 111 -22.33 3.39 4.71
C LEU A 111 -21.80 1.94 4.72
N ASP A 112 -22.69 0.95 4.81
CA ASP A 112 -22.31 -0.47 4.74
C ASP A 112 -21.67 -0.80 3.39
N ALA A 113 -22.26 -0.32 2.29
CA ALA A 113 -21.72 -0.51 0.95
C ALA A 113 -20.34 0.16 0.76
N LEU A 114 -20.14 1.34 1.34
CA LEU A 114 -18.84 2.02 1.37
C LEU A 114 -17.79 1.20 2.12
N VAL A 115 -18.14 0.67 3.30
CA VAL A 115 -17.26 -0.18 4.11
C VAL A 115 -16.86 -1.44 3.34
N ASP A 116 -17.82 -2.11 2.72
CA ASP A 116 -17.56 -3.29 1.89
C ASP A 116 -16.66 -2.96 0.70
N GLY A 117 -16.94 -1.85 0.00
CA GLY A 117 -16.16 -1.36 -1.13
C GLY A 117 -14.71 -1.06 -0.76
N LEU A 118 -14.50 -0.24 0.28
CA LEU A 118 -13.17 0.09 0.80
C LEU A 118 -12.43 -1.16 1.29
N GLY A 119 -13.13 -2.07 1.97
CA GLY A 119 -12.57 -3.33 2.44
C GLY A 119 -12.14 -4.25 1.30
N MET A 120 -12.92 -4.37 0.23
CA MET A 120 -12.52 -5.13 -0.97
C MET A 120 -11.30 -4.52 -1.64
N PHE A 121 -11.30 -3.20 -1.81
CA PHE A 121 -10.18 -2.47 -2.41
C PHE A 121 -8.89 -2.63 -1.60
N GLU A 122 -8.94 -2.48 -0.27
CA GLU A 122 -7.80 -2.67 0.61
C GLU A 122 -7.22 -4.08 0.51
N ARG A 123 -8.08 -5.11 0.52
CA ARG A 123 -7.66 -6.52 0.42
C ARG A 123 -6.96 -6.79 -0.90
N GLU A 124 -7.47 -6.22 -1.98
CA GLU A 124 -6.86 -6.34 -3.30
C GLU A 124 -5.48 -5.67 -3.36
N CYS A 125 -5.33 -4.46 -2.81
CA CYS A 125 -4.00 -3.85 -2.66
C CYS A 125 -3.06 -4.68 -1.77
N SER A 126 -3.59 -5.27 -0.68
CA SER A 126 -2.84 -6.19 0.18
C SER A 126 -2.30 -7.40 -0.58
N ARG A 127 -3.12 -8.00 -1.44
CA ARG A 127 -2.74 -9.13 -2.30
C ARG A 127 -1.67 -8.72 -3.32
N GLN A 128 -1.89 -7.64 -4.06
CA GLN A 128 -0.91 -7.13 -5.04
C GLN A 128 0.44 -6.81 -4.40
N ARG A 129 0.43 -6.20 -3.21
CA ARG A 129 1.67 -5.95 -2.46
C ARG A 129 2.40 -7.25 -2.12
N HIS A 130 1.67 -8.27 -1.68
CA HIS A 130 2.29 -9.54 -1.31
C HIS A 130 3.00 -10.18 -2.51
N GLU A 131 2.34 -10.20 -3.67
CA GLU A 131 2.92 -10.70 -4.92
C GLU A 131 4.17 -9.92 -5.33
N LEU A 132 4.15 -8.58 -5.20
CA LEU A 132 5.33 -7.75 -5.44
C LEU A 132 6.48 -8.07 -4.48
N PHE A 133 6.20 -8.32 -3.20
CA PHE A 133 7.24 -8.72 -2.25
C PHE A 133 7.86 -10.06 -2.61
N GLU A 134 7.05 -11.06 -2.98
CA GLU A 134 7.57 -12.36 -3.41
C GLU A 134 8.51 -12.24 -4.62
N GLU A 135 8.16 -11.41 -5.61
CA GLU A 135 9.03 -11.15 -6.76
C GLU A 135 10.31 -10.39 -6.36
N ILE A 136 10.20 -9.37 -5.51
CA ILE A 136 11.36 -8.60 -5.01
C ILE A 136 12.32 -9.51 -4.25
N ASP A 137 11.80 -10.41 -3.41
CA ASP A 137 12.60 -11.35 -2.63
C ASP A 137 13.28 -12.38 -3.52
N ALA A 138 12.58 -12.92 -4.53
CA ALA A 138 13.17 -13.81 -5.52
C ALA A 138 14.34 -13.14 -6.29
N LEU A 139 14.16 -11.91 -6.77
CA LEU A 139 15.23 -11.16 -7.43
C LEU A 139 16.37 -10.82 -6.47
N THR A 140 16.07 -10.55 -5.20
CA THR A 140 17.09 -10.26 -4.17
C THR A 140 17.93 -11.49 -3.88
N ALA A 141 17.30 -12.67 -3.75
CA ALA A 141 18.00 -13.94 -3.59
C ALA A 141 18.92 -14.22 -4.78
N GLU A 142 18.44 -14.00 -6.01
CA GLU A 142 19.23 -14.18 -7.22
C GLU A 142 20.41 -13.19 -7.32
N LEU A 143 20.23 -11.92 -6.93
CA LEU A 143 21.32 -10.95 -6.84
C LEU A 143 22.40 -11.40 -5.86
N VAL A 144 22.01 -11.85 -4.66
CA VAL A 144 22.94 -12.33 -3.64
C VAL A 144 23.71 -13.54 -4.15
N ARG A 145 23.03 -14.49 -4.80
CA ARG A 145 23.65 -15.67 -5.40
C ARG A 145 24.73 -15.29 -6.43
N ARG A 146 24.39 -14.43 -7.40
CA ARG A 146 25.33 -14.03 -8.47
C ARG A 146 26.49 -13.17 -7.98
N VAL A 147 26.26 -12.30 -6.99
CA VAL A 147 27.35 -11.52 -6.39
C VAL A 147 28.34 -12.42 -5.66
N ARG A 148 27.86 -13.46 -4.95
CA ARG A 148 28.73 -14.45 -4.31
C ARG A 148 29.52 -15.27 -5.34
N GLU A 149 28.88 -15.72 -6.41
CA GLU A 149 29.54 -16.48 -7.49
C GLU A 149 30.59 -15.63 -8.23
N GLY A 150 30.28 -14.37 -8.55
CA GLY A 150 31.22 -13.44 -9.18
C GLY A 150 32.36 -13.00 -8.25
N GLY A 151 32.10 -12.88 -6.95
CA GLY A 151 33.13 -12.59 -5.94
C GLY A 151 34.03 -13.79 -5.64
N ALA A 152 33.49 -15.00 -5.63
CA ALA A 152 34.23 -16.24 -5.46
C ALA A 152 35.08 -16.59 -6.70
N GLY A 153 34.62 -16.25 -7.90
CA GLY A 153 35.39 -16.43 -9.14
C GLY A 153 36.60 -15.48 -9.25
N SER A 154 36.56 -14.32 -8.60
CA SER A 154 37.65 -13.32 -8.60
C SER A 154 38.85 -13.74 -7.74
N VAL A 155 38.63 -14.57 -6.70
CA VAL A 155 39.69 -14.98 -5.75
C VAL A 155 40.42 -16.27 -6.15
N VAL A 156 40.02 -16.94 -7.24
CA VAL A 156 40.61 -18.23 -7.69
C VAL A 156 41.48 -18.08 -8.95
N SER A 157 41.56 -16.90 -9.58
CA SER A 157 42.54 -16.61 -10.64
C SER A 157 43.72 -15.83 -10.09
N GLY A 158 44.62 -16.53 -9.40
CA GLY A 158 45.83 -15.97 -8.83
C GLY A 158 46.81 -17.07 -8.43
N GLU A 159 47.17 -17.94 -9.37
CA GLU A 159 48.35 -18.81 -9.31
C GLU A 159 49.10 -18.76 -10.64
#